data_AF-A0A4U0VMM3-F1
#
_entry.id   AF-A0A4U0VMM3-F1
#
_cell.length_a   1.000
_cell.length_b   1.000
_cell.length_c   1.000
_cell.angle_alpha   90.00
_cell.angle_beta   90.00
_cell.angle_gamma   90.00
#
_symmetry.space_group_name_H-M   'P 1'
#
loop_
_entity.id
_entity.type
_entity.pdbx_description
1 polymer ?
#
loop_
_entity_poly.entity_id
_entity_poly.type
_entity_poly.pdbx_seq_one_letter_code
_entity_poly.pdbx_strand_id
1 'polypeptide(L)'
;MLACQLKGLTDFFDVSIVKPYPKGDDKGWPGWRFPKTDNEYPGATVDKLFGSEYLHEVYFKADKEYKGRYSVPALWDTKTNTMVNNESAELLRSLQTSFNNELPPEFANVTLYPEHLRTKIDEVTEWMQRDLNTG
;
A
#
# COMPACT_ATOMS: atom_id res chain seq x y z
N MET A 1 -3.09 5.68 1.25
CA MET A 1 -2.59 7.07 1.30
C MET A 1 -3.48 8.00 2.12
N LEU A 2 -4.78 8.12 1.84
CA LEU A 2 -5.67 9.02 2.60
C LEU A 2 -5.62 8.80 4.12
N ALA A 3 -5.71 7.56 4.57
CA ALA A 3 -5.63 7.25 6.01
C ALA A 3 -4.28 7.65 6.62
N CYS A 4 -3.18 7.47 5.90
CA CYS A 4 -1.86 7.92 6.34
C CYS A 4 -1.80 9.44 6.48
N GLN A 5 -2.42 10.19 5.55
CA GLN A 5 -2.51 11.66 5.63
C GLN A 5 -3.32 12.10 6.85
N LEU A 6 -4.49 11.49 7.08
CA LEU A 6 -5.34 11.81 8.24
C LEU A 6 -4.67 11.48 9.58
N LYS A 7 -3.77 10.48 9.59
CA LYS A 7 -2.99 10.07 10.77
C LYS A 7 -1.64 10.76 10.91
N GLY A 8 -1.28 11.69 10.03
CA GLY A 8 0.04 12.35 10.07
C GLY A 8 1.23 11.39 9.83
N LEU A 9 0.98 10.26 9.16
CA LEU A 9 1.99 9.23 8.90
C LEU A 9 2.76 9.42 7.59
N THR A 10 2.53 10.53 6.87
CA THR A 10 3.17 10.77 5.57
C THR A 10 4.69 10.81 5.66
N ASP A 11 5.22 11.29 6.78
CA ASP A 11 6.66 11.45 6.97
C ASP A 11 7.33 10.18 7.53
N PHE A 12 6.53 9.18 7.92
CA PHE A 12 7.03 7.89 8.42
C PHE A 12 7.32 6.89 7.30
N PHE A 13 6.78 7.13 6.10
CA PHE A 13 6.85 6.18 4.99
C PHE A 13 7.42 6.83 3.74
N ASP A 14 8.54 6.29 3.25
CA ASP A 14 8.98 6.54 1.89
C ASP A 14 8.03 5.86 0.91
N VAL A 15 7.33 6.66 0.10
CA VAL A 15 6.35 6.16 -0.88
C VAL A 15 6.95 6.20 -2.29
N SER A 16 6.89 5.06 -2.97
CA SER A 16 7.11 4.91 -4.42
C SER A 16 5.79 4.69 -5.14
N ILE A 17 5.56 5.37 -6.26
CA ILE A 17 4.29 5.33 -7.00
C ILE A 17 4.51 4.72 -8.40
N VAL A 18 3.90 3.56 -8.63
CA VAL A 18 3.92 2.87 -9.94
C VAL A 18 3.11 3.63 -11.00
N LYS A 19 3.46 3.42 -12.27
CA LYS A 19 2.66 3.92 -13.40
C LYS A 19 1.31 3.19 -13.48
N PRO A 20 0.22 3.91 -13.80
CA PRO A 20 -1.09 3.29 -14.01
C PRO A 20 -1.16 2.48 -15.31
N TYR A 21 -0.42 2.89 -16.35
CA TYR A 21 -0.37 2.25 -17.67
C TYR A 21 0.96 2.60 -18.38
N PRO A 22 1.45 1.79 -19.35
CA PRO A 22 1.01 0.43 -19.68
C PRO A 22 1.44 -0.60 -18.64
N LYS A 23 0.52 -1.52 -18.33
CA LYS A 23 0.77 -2.70 -17.46
C LYS A 23 1.26 -3.93 -18.25
N GLY A 24 1.32 -3.80 -19.57
CA GLY A 24 1.87 -4.81 -20.45
C GLY A 24 2.31 -4.27 -21.79
N ASP A 25 2.98 -5.13 -22.54
CA ASP A 25 3.50 -4.87 -23.88
C ASP A 25 3.17 -6.06 -24.79
N ASP A 26 3.68 -6.02 -26.03
CA ASP A 26 3.47 -7.10 -27.01
C ASP A 26 4.03 -8.47 -26.55
N LYS A 27 4.80 -8.51 -25.46
CA LYS A 27 5.41 -9.71 -24.88
C LYS A 27 4.66 -10.23 -23.64
N GLY A 28 3.63 -9.53 -23.16
CA GLY A 28 2.76 -10.01 -22.08
C GLY A 28 2.32 -8.93 -21.10
N TRP A 29 1.91 -9.37 -19.90
CA TRP A 29 1.39 -8.51 -18.83
C TRP A 29 2.27 -8.58 -17.57
N PRO A 30 3.48 -7.99 -17.57
CA PRO A 30 4.40 -7.93 -16.42
C PRO A 30 3.81 -7.21 -15.18
N GLY A 31 2.71 -6.47 -15.35
CA GLY A 31 1.96 -5.85 -14.26
C GLY A 31 2.40 -4.41 -13.98
N TRP A 32 2.41 -4.04 -12.70
CA TRP A 32 2.76 -2.68 -12.28
C TRP A 32 4.22 -2.37 -12.56
N ARG A 33 4.47 -1.22 -13.17
CA ARG A 33 5.81 -0.79 -13.62
C ARG A 33 6.17 0.57 -13.02
N PHE A 34 7.41 0.75 -12.64
CA PHE A 34 7.94 2.06 -12.26
C PHE A 34 8.37 2.85 -13.50
N PRO A 35 8.25 4.18 -13.50
CA PRO A 35 8.91 5.00 -14.50
C PRO A 35 10.44 4.87 -14.37
N LYS A 36 11.18 5.07 -15.47
CA LYS A 36 12.65 5.10 -15.48
C LYS A 36 13.21 6.39 -14.89
N THR A 37 12.41 7.46 -14.88
CA THR A 37 12.74 8.76 -14.30
C THR A 37 11.50 9.38 -13.68
N ASP A 38 11.63 10.21 -12.65
CA ASP A 38 10.48 10.86 -11.99
C ASP A 38 9.67 11.79 -12.91
N ASN A 39 10.22 12.17 -14.07
CA ASN A 39 9.56 13.02 -15.05
C ASN A 39 8.86 12.23 -16.18
N GLU A 40 9.01 10.90 -16.25
CA GLU A 40 8.44 10.09 -17.34
C GLU A 40 6.91 10.05 -17.29
N TYR A 41 6.32 10.04 -16.09
CA TYR A 41 4.88 9.97 -15.92
C TYR A 41 4.42 10.85 -14.73
N PRO A 42 3.52 11.83 -14.93
CA PRO A 42 3.08 12.72 -13.87
C PRO A 42 2.50 11.98 -12.66
N GLY A 43 3.08 12.22 -11.48
CA GLY A 43 2.65 11.62 -10.22
C GLY A 43 3.14 10.19 -9.98
N ALA A 44 3.87 9.58 -10.91
CA ALA A 44 4.62 8.35 -10.67
C ALA A 44 6.05 8.70 -10.24
N THR A 45 6.70 7.79 -9.51
CA THR A 45 8.10 7.96 -9.09
C THR A 45 8.88 6.72 -9.45
N VAL A 46 10.19 6.85 -9.65
CA VAL A 46 11.07 5.68 -9.68
C VAL A 46 10.89 4.86 -8.40
N ASP A 47 11.26 3.57 -8.44
CA ASP A 47 11.35 2.80 -7.21
C ASP A 47 12.51 3.33 -6.37
N LYS A 48 12.17 3.98 -5.24
CA LYS A 48 13.14 4.55 -4.30
C LYS A 48 13.88 3.50 -3.48
N LEU A 49 13.39 2.26 -3.44
CA LEU A 49 13.93 1.21 -2.58
C LEU A 49 15.03 0.40 -3.28
N PHE A 50 14.74 -0.14 -4.46
CA PHE A 50 15.67 -1.00 -5.20
C PHE A 50 15.98 -0.54 -6.63
N GLY A 51 15.33 0.53 -7.10
CA GLY A 51 15.40 0.92 -8.51
C GLY A 51 14.79 -0.13 -9.44
N SER A 52 13.85 -0.95 -8.94
CA SER A 52 13.18 -1.98 -9.72
C SER A 52 12.37 -1.40 -10.88
N GLU A 53 12.33 -2.14 -11.99
CA GLU A 53 11.52 -1.73 -13.15
C GLU A 53 10.06 -2.15 -12.96
N TYR A 54 9.82 -3.30 -12.33
CA TYR A 54 8.50 -3.85 -12.10
C TYR A 54 8.26 -4.20 -10.64
N LEU A 55 7.00 -4.11 -10.20
CA LEU A 55 6.62 -4.42 -8.82
C LEU A 55 6.91 -5.88 -8.45
N HIS A 56 6.76 -6.82 -9.38
CA HIS A 56 7.02 -8.24 -9.10
C HIS A 56 8.48 -8.52 -8.70
N GLU A 57 9.44 -7.71 -9.18
CA GLU A 57 10.84 -7.82 -8.77
C GLU A 57 11.02 -7.53 -7.27
N VAL A 58 10.22 -6.60 -6.73
CA VAL A 58 10.20 -6.29 -5.29
C VAL A 58 9.65 -7.50 -4.51
N TYR A 59 8.58 -8.13 -4.99
CA TYR A 59 8.04 -9.35 -4.36
C TYR A 59 9.06 -10.48 -4.35
N PHE A 60 9.78 -10.69 -5.47
CA PHE A 60 10.80 -11.73 -5.58
C PHE A 60 12.04 -11.50 -4.71
N LYS A 61 12.27 -10.27 -4.23
CA LYS A 61 13.31 -10.01 -3.22
C LYS A 61 12.92 -10.54 -1.85
N ALA A 62 11.64 -10.51 -1.48
CA ALA A 62 11.16 -11.09 -0.23
C ALA A 62 11.03 -12.61 -0.35
N ASP A 63 10.46 -13.09 -1.45
CA ASP A 63 10.26 -14.51 -1.72
C ASP A 63 10.44 -14.80 -3.21
N LYS A 64 11.55 -15.48 -3.55
CA LYS A 64 11.90 -15.84 -4.93
C LYS A 64 10.90 -16.81 -5.57
N GLU A 65 10.14 -17.55 -4.77
CA GLU A 65 9.16 -18.53 -5.24
C GLU A 65 7.72 -18.02 -5.14
N TYR A 66 7.51 -16.71 -4.93
CA TYR A 66 6.19 -16.12 -4.81
C TYR A 66 5.31 -16.39 -6.04
N LYS A 67 4.14 -17.01 -5.83
CA LYS A 67 3.19 -17.40 -6.91
C LYS A 67 1.90 -16.56 -6.91
N GLY A 68 1.79 -15.61 -5.99
CA GLY A 68 0.60 -14.79 -5.83
C GLY A 68 0.50 -13.66 -6.85
N ARG A 69 -0.56 -12.84 -6.73
CA ARG A 69 -0.69 -11.61 -7.51
C ARG A 69 0.15 -10.49 -6.90
N TYR A 70 0.89 -9.78 -7.75
CA TYR A 70 1.62 -8.57 -7.36
C TYR A 70 0.65 -7.39 -7.28
N SER A 71 0.08 -7.17 -6.10
CA SER A 71 -0.91 -6.12 -5.83
C SER A 71 -0.29 -4.88 -5.23
N VAL A 72 -1.01 -3.76 -5.34
CA VAL A 72 -0.77 -2.57 -4.52
C VAL A 72 -1.94 -2.43 -3.55
N PRO A 73 -1.74 -1.88 -2.34
CA PRO A 73 -0.47 -1.41 -1.75
C PRO A 73 0.48 -2.56 -1.38
N ALA A 74 1.79 -2.26 -1.29
CA ALA A 74 2.82 -3.18 -0.83
C ALA A 74 3.68 -2.47 0.23
N LEU A 75 3.64 -2.96 1.48
CA LEU A 75 4.42 -2.40 2.59
C LEU A 75 5.70 -3.22 2.77
N TRP A 76 6.84 -2.57 2.63
CA TRP A 76 8.16 -3.18 2.79
C TRP A 76 8.81 -2.75 4.11
N ASP A 77 9.42 -3.70 4.83
CA ASP A 77 10.28 -3.41 5.97
C ASP A 77 11.74 -3.32 5.51
N THR A 78 12.31 -2.12 5.57
CA THR A 78 13.69 -1.85 5.18
C THR A 78 14.73 -2.41 6.16
N LYS A 79 14.36 -2.70 7.41
CA LYS A 79 15.27 -3.25 8.43
C LYS A 79 15.45 -4.75 8.26
N THR A 80 14.36 -5.49 8.07
CA THR A 80 14.39 -6.95 7.85
C THR A 80 14.44 -7.34 6.38
N ASN A 81 14.31 -6.36 5.48
CA ASN A 81 14.37 -6.52 4.03
C ASN A 81 13.37 -7.55 3.50
N THR A 82 12.11 -7.42 3.93
CA THR A 82 11.01 -8.32 3.54
C THR A 82 9.69 -7.58 3.35
N MET A 83 8.74 -8.23 2.67
CA MET A 83 7.38 -7.74 2.49
C MET A 83 6.57 -7.98 3.77
N VAL A 84 6.02 -6.92 4.35
CA VAL A 84 5.23 -6.99 5.60
C VAL A 84 3.78 -7.34 5.31
N ASN A 85 3.14 -6.58 4.40
CA ASN A 85 1.71 -6.75 4.12
C ASN A 85 1.38 -6.15 2.74
N ASN A 86 0.49 -6.81 2.01
CA ASN A 86 -0.01 -6.40 0.70
C ASN A 86 -1.55 -6.30 0.63
N GLU A 87 -2.22 -6.37 1.78
CA GLU A 87 -3.66 -6.25 1.95
C GLU A 87 -4.03 -4.87 2.51
N SER A 88 -4.74 -4.10 1.70
CA SER A 88 -5.10 -2.72 1.98
C SER A 88 -5.97 -2.55 3.24
N ALA A 89 -6.90 -3.48 3.48
CA ALA A 89 -7.82 -3.40 4.61
C ALA A 89 -7.11 -3.66 5.95
N GLU A 90 -6.20 -4.63 5.97
CA GLU A 90 -5.39 -4.94 7.16
C GLU A 90 -4.39 -3.82 7.47
N LEU A 91 -3.74 -3.27 6.43
CA LEU A 91 -2.89 -2.10 6.57
C LEU A 91 -3.67 -0.92 7.15
N LEU A 92 -4.87 -0.64 6.66
CA LEU A 92 -5.70 0.44 7.18
C LEU A 92 -6.05 0.26 8.66
N ARG A 93 -6.34 -0.97 9.10
CA ARG A 93 -6.64 -1.26 10.52
C ARG A 93 -5.39 -1.20 11.39
N SER A 94 -4.27 -1.76 10.94
CA SER A 94 -3.03 -1.82 11.71
C SER A 94 -2.40 -0.44 11.87
N LEU A 95 -2.27 0.32 10.77
CA LEU A 95 -1.70 1.66 10.77
C LEU A 95 -2.47 2.66 11.64
N GLN A 96 -3.73 2.37 11.99
CA GLN A 96 -4.52 3.23 12.86
C GLN A 96 -4.06 3.24 14.32
N THR A 97 -3.29 2.26 14.77
CA THR A 97 -2.86 2.20 16.19
C THR A 97 -1.38 1.94 16.36
N SER A 98 -0.71 1.30 15.38
CA SER A 98 0.69 0.87 15.51
C SER A 98 1.68 2.02 15.78
N PHE A 99 1.37 3.25 15.39
CA PHE A 99 2.26 4.41 15.51
C PHE A 99 1.77 5.47 16.52
N ASN A 100 0.70 5.21 17.26
CA ASN A 100 0.10 6.22 18.15
C ASN A 100 1.09 6.76 19.20
N ASN A 101 2.05 5.94 19.66
CA ASN A 101 3.04 6.35 20.65
C ASN A 101 4.11 7.29 20.08
N GLU A 102 4.29 7.31 18.76
CA GLU A 102 5.28 8.12 18.05
C GLU A 102 4.65 9.38 17.42
N LEU A 103 3.32 9.52 17.51
CA LEU A 103 2.56 10.60 16.89
C LEU A 103 2.19 11.69 17.92
N PRO A 104 2.15 12.97 17.51
CA PRO A 104 1.55 14.03 18.30
C PRO A 104 0.09 13.71 18.69
N PRO A 105 -0.39 14.16 19.87
CA PRO A 105 -1.74 13.83 20.35
C PRO A 105 -2.87 14.14 19.36
N GLU A 106 -2.74 15.20 18.57
CA GLU A 106 -3.71 15.58 17.54
C GLU A 106 -3.89 14.51 16.45
N PHE A 107 -2.85 13.74 16.14
CA PHE A 107 -2.89 12.66 15.16
C PHE A 107 -3.11 11.29 15.79
N ALA A 108 -2.51 11.05 16.97
CA ALA A 108 -2.67 9.80 17.71
C ALA A 108 -4.14 9.53 18.09
N ASN A 109 -4.89 10.59 18.42
CA ASN A 109 -6.29 10.51 18.82
C ASN A 109 -7.28 10.37 17.64
N VAL A 110 -6.84 10.58 16.40
CA VAL A 110 -7.67 10.35 15.21
C VAL A 110 -7.82 8.84 15.03
N THR A 111 -9.05 8.35 14.98
CA THR A 111 -9.35 6.96 14.63
C THR A 111 -10.45 6.92 13.59
N LEU A 112 -10.23 6.14 12.52
CA LEU A 112 -11.25 5.89 11.49
C LEU A 112 -12.11 4.67 11.86
N TYR A 113 -11.81 4.01 12.99
CA TYR A 113 -12.48 2.82 13.48
C TYR A 113 -12.73 2.92 15.01
N PRO A 114 -13.50 3.93 15.47
CA PRO A 114 -13.77 4.16 16.89
C PRO A 114 -14.65 3.04 17.46
N GLU A 115 -14.39 2.67 18.72
CA GLU A 115 -15.00 1.51 19.38
C GLU A 115 -16.53 1.48 19.30
N HIS A 116 -17.18 2.61 19.54
CA HIS A 116 -18.65 2.73 19.53
C HIS A 116 -19.29 2.59 18.14
N LEU A 117 -18.52 2.62 17.04
CA LEU A 117 -19.03 2.44 15.67
C LEU A 117 -18.53 1.15 15.01
N ARG A 118 -17.62 0.39 15.62
CA ARG A 118 -16.97 -0.77 14.98
C ARG A 118 -17.95 -1.75 14.37
N THR A 119 -18.96 -2.18 15.14
CA THR A 119 -19.99 -3.11 14.66
C THR A 119 -20.70 -2.61 13.41
N LYS A 120 -21.06 -1.31 13.37
CA LYS A 120 -21.73 -0.73 12.20
C LYS A 120 -20.77 -0.60 11.01
N ILE A 121 -19.51 -0.24 11.26
CA ILE A 121 -18.49 -0.14 10.22
C ILE A 121 -18.24 -1.51 9.60
N ASP A 122 -18.12 -2.57 10.40
CA ASP A 122 -17.87 -3.93 9.91
C ASP A 122 -19.06 -4.47 9.13
N GLU A 123 -20.29 -4.28 9.64
CA GLU A 123 -21.52 -4.64 8.93
C GLU A 123 -21.58 -3.97 7.55
N VAL A 124 -21.29 -2.67 7.48
CA VAL A 124 -21.27 -1.93 6.21
C VAL A 124 -20.14 -2.41 5.30
N THR A 125 -18.95 -2.65 5.86
CA THR A 125 -17.77 -3.07 5.11
C THR A 125 -18.00 -4.43 4.46
N GLU A 126 -18.64 -5.38 5.13
CA GLU A 126 -18.89 -6.72 4.60
C GLU A 126 -19.74 -6.70 3.33
N TRP A 127 -20.89 -6.03 3.36
CA TRP A 127 -21.76 -5.99 2.18
C TRP A 127 -21.16 -5.11 1.07
N MET A 128 -20.49 -4.00 1.41
CA MET A 128 -19.78 -3.18 0.41
C MET A 128 -18.67 -3.98 -0.28
N GLN A 129 -17.93 -4.81 0.48
CA GLN A 129 -16.86 -5.60 -0.10
C GLN A 129 -17.38 -6.68 -1.05
N ARG A 130 -18.45 -7.38 -0.63
CA ARG A 130 -19.09 -8.44 -1.40
C ARG A 130 -19.79 -7.89 -2.65
N ASP A 131 -20.60 -6.85 -2.49
CA ASP A 131 -21.58 -6.45 -3.51
C ASP A 131 -21.11 -5.28 -4.39
N LEU A 132 -20.08 -4.51 -3.98
CA LEU A 132 -19.58 -3.34 -4.73
C LEU A 132 -18.10 -3.41 -5.09
N ASN A 133 -17.22 -3.75 -4.15
CA ASN A 133 -15.77 -3.66 -4.38
C ASN A 133 -15.21 -4.87 -5.13
N THR A 134 -15.66 -6.07 -4.78
CA THR A 134 -15.13 -7.32 -5.37
C THR A 134 -15.99 -7.82 -6.52
N GLY A 135 -17.32 -7.67 -6.41
CA GLY A 135 -18.30 -8.10 -7.41
C GLY A 135 -18.52 -9.61 -7.39
#